data_AF-A0AA48KII7-F1
#
_entry.id   AF-A0AA48KII7-F1
#
_cell.length_a   1.000
_cell.length_b   1.000
_cell.length_c   1.000
_cell.angle_alpha   90.00
_cell.angle_beta   90.00
_cell.angle_gamma   90.00
#
_symmetry.space_group_name_H-M   'P 1'
#
loop_
_entity.id
_entity.type
_entity.pdbx_description
1 polymer ?
#
loop_
_entity_poly.entity_id
_entity_poly.type
_entity_poly.pdbx_seq_one_letter_code
_entity_poly.pdbx_strand_id
1 'polypeptide(L)'
;MASTGPKVLLVVGGGIAAYKSCELVRLMRKGGADVTCVVTKGGQQFVTPMSLAALSENQVYTSLFDLKNEVEMGHIELSREADLIVVCPATADLMAKMAAGIADDLATTLILATNKPVMAVPAMNVKMWEHESTQRNVEWLKDAGVTVLHPDEGAMACGEFGYGRLPEPNAIWRAVAAHFGIEVEDESPAPVAANDAVEALEPEDDSSTGGGLGGLLSRIIPRSTAKRSAEEIEAEMAALGLDELPEDAEAAELVEEEDIEFNPDFEGSPLATKGKAGAAPPTDTEAINHEVDDRKSAPEEVEAKKPAPAKIAAKQAAPAKAEAIEADEGDIAAEFNLDAGHRPLEGRKVLVTAGPTWESIDPVRYIANRSSGKQGFAIAAAAAALGADVVLVAGPVALKTPAGVERIDVESAEEMSTAVKRALPCDAAVMVAAVADWRPKEYREEKIKKRGSAPPALMLTENPDILTNLAAASNRPAMVIGFAAETENVVENAKKKRKRKACDWIIANDVSGDVMGGDANRVHIVSADGVESLDEMPKGEVAMSLMQKMAEALAAEAAQ
;
A
#
# COMPACT_ATOMS: atom_id res chain seq x y z
N MET A 1 -0.37 -34.03 -15.50
CA MET A 1 -0.17 -35.23 -14.67
C MET A 1 0.11 -34.70 -13.28
N ALA A 2 -0.59 -35.16 -12.23
CA ALA A 2 -0.28 -34.74 -10.86
C ALA A 2 1.17 -35.14 -10.56
N SER A 3 1.98 -34.18 -10.12
CA SER A 3 3.37 -34.47 -9.78
C SER A 3 3.38 -35.40 -8.55
N THR A 4 4.14 -36.49 -8.59
CA THR A 4 4.21 -37.47 -7.50
C THR A 4 5.35 -37.17 -6.52
N GLY A 5 5.97 -36.00 -6.63
CA GLY A 5 7.10 -35.59 -5.81
C GLY A 5 6.68 -34.86 -4.54
N PRO A 6 7.66 -34.54 -3.66
CA PRO A 6 7.37 -33.83 -2.41
C PRO A 6 6.79 -32.45 -2.68
N LYS A 7 5.80 -32.07 -1.90
CA LYS A 7 5.14 -30.76 -2.00
C LYS A 7 5.87 -29.74 -1.13
N VAL A 8 6.43 -28.72 -1.76
CA VAL A 8 7.16 -27.64 -1.08
C VAL A 8 6.38 -26.34 -1.22
N LEU A 9 6.08 -25.71 -0.09
CA LEU A 9 5.53 -24.36 -0.05
C LEU A 9 6.65 -23.36 0.19
N LEU A 10 7.01 -22.59 -0.85
CA LEU A 10 8.08 -21.61 -0.81
C LEU A 10 7.53 -20.22 -0.47
N VAL A 11 7.85 -19.74 0.73
CA VAL A 11 7.58 -18.38 1.19
C VAL A 11 8.76 -17.47 0.83
N VAL A 12 8.52 -16.43 0.03
CA VAL A 12 9.55 -15.49 -0.45
C VAL A 12 9.44 -14.15 0.28
N GLY A 13 10.44 -13.87 1.14
CA GLY A 13 10.56 -12.62 1.90
C GLY A 13 11.13 -11.44 1.09
N GLY A 14 11.03 -10.23 1.65
CA GLY A 14 11.46 -8.99 1.00
C GLY A 14 12.91 -8.60 1.25
N GLY A 15 13.83 -9.10 0.44
CA GLY A 15 15.24 -8.68 0.46
C GLY A 15 15.90 -8.86 -0.89
N ILE A 16 17.07 -8.24 -1.09
CA ILE A 16 17.79 -8.27 -2.37
C ILE A 16 18.06 -9.68 -2.89
N ALA A 17 18.19 -10.68 -2.00
CA ALA A 17 18.42 -12.06 -2.37
C ALA A 17 17.18 -12.80 -2.90
N ALA A 18 15.99 -12.18 -2.93
CA ALA A 18 14.76 -12.81 -3.38
C ALA A 18 14.84 -13.34 -4.82
N TYR A 19 15.62 -12.72 -5.71
CA TYR A 19 15.81 -13.22 -7.07
C TYR A 19 16.43 -14.63 -7.11
N LYS A 20 17.23 -15.01 -6.09
CA LYS A 20 17.81 -16.35 -5.98
C LYS A 20 16.74 -17.43 -5.73
N SER A 21 15.58 -17.05 -5.19
CA SER A 21 14.46 -17.95 -5.01
C SER A 21 13.89 -18.44 -6.35
N CYS A 22 14.04 -17.68 -7.45
CA CYS A 22 13.68 -18.14 -8.79
C CYS A 22 14.52 -19.37 -9.22
N GLU A 23 15.83 -19.31 -9.01
CA GLU A 23 16.72 -20.44 -9.33
C GLU A 23 16.46 -21.62 -8.39
N LEU A 24 16.17 -21.35 -7.11
CA LEU A 24 15.77 -22.38 -6.15
C LEU A 24 14.51 -23.14 -6.60
N VAL A 25 13.48 -22.43 -7.09
CA VAL A 25 12.26 -23.06 -7.66
C VAL A 25 12.64 -23.99 -8.82
N ARG A 26 13.51 -23.53 -9.72
CA ARG A 26 13.97 -24.32 -10.87
C ARG A 26 14.69 -25.60 -10.44
N LEU A 27 15.58 -25.50 -9.44
CA LEU A 27 16.32 -26.64 -8.90
C LEU A 27 15.40 -27.66 -8.21
N MET A 28 14.48 -27.19 -7.35
CA MET A 28 13.51 -28.04 -6.67
C MET A 28 12.64 -28.80 -7.67
N ARG A 29 12.16 -28.12 -8.72
CA ARG A 29 11.38 -28.75 -9.78
C ARG A 29 12.17 -29.72 -10.65
N LYS A 30 13.42 -29.39 -11.01
CA LYS A 30 14.32 -30.34 -11.69
C LYS A 30 14.54 -31.60 -10.85
N GLY A 31 14.58 -31.43 -9.52
CA GLY A 31 14.62 -32.52 -8.53
C GLY A 31 13.30 -33.25 -8.31
N GLY A 32 12.24 -32.91 -9.04
CA GLY A 32 10.94 -33.57 -9.00
C GLY A 32 9.97 -33.05 -7.94
N ALA A 33 10.32 -32.01 -7.17
CA ALA A 33 9.41 -31.43 -6.18
C ALA A 33 8.28 -30.62 -6.84
N ASP A 34 7.09 -30.67 -6.23
CA ASP A 34 5.97 -29.77 -6.53
C ASP A 34 6.14 -28.49 -5.73
N VAL A 35 6.28 -27.34 -6.38
CA VAL A 35 6.60 -26.09 -5.68
C VAL A 35 5.43 -25.12 -5.79
N THR A 36 4.81 -24.77 -4.68
CA THR A 36 3.82 -23.69 -4.63
C THR A 36 4.46 -22.48 -3.95
N CYS A 37 4.31 -21.28 -4.51
CA CYS A 37 4.97 -20.09 -3.97
C CYS A 37 3.99 -19.14 -3.29
N VAL A 38 4.40 -18.59 -2.16
CA VAL A 38 3.78 -17.45 -1.49
C VAL A 38 4.81 -16.34 -1.46
N VAL A 39 4.51 -15.19 -2.06
CA VAL A 39 5.44 -14.05 -2.07
C VAL A 39 4.89 -12.89 -1.26
N THR A 40 5.65 -12.47 -0.24
CA THR A 40 5.30 -11.33 0.62
C THR A 40 5.21 -10.04 -0.18
N LYS A 41 4.53 -9.02 0.35
CA LYS A 41 4.49 -7.69 -0.28
C LYS A 41 5.90 -7.11 -0.52
N GLY A 42 6.83 -7.34 0.42
CA GLY A 42 8.23 -6.96 0.27
C GLY A 42 8.95 -7.81 -0.79
N GLY A 43 8.70 -9.11 -0.86
CA GLY A 43 9.27 -9.99 -1.88
C GLY A 43 8.87 -9.58 -3.30
N GLN A 44 7.65 -9.09 -3.48
CA GLN A 44 7.14 -8.61 -4.77
C GLN A 44 7.90 -7.38 -5.31
N GLN A 45 8.63 -6.65 -4.48
CA GLN A 45 9.50 -5.55 -4.94
C GLN A 45 10.75 -6.06 -5.67
N PHE A 46 11.13 -7.32 -5.48
CA PHE A 46 12.35 -7.91 -6.05
C PHE A 46 12.06 -9.00 -7.08
N VAL A 47 10.97 -9.76 -6.90
CA VAL A 47 10.56 -10.83 -7.80
C VAL A 47 9.06 -10.77 -8.05
N THR A 48 8.67 -10.82 -9.32
CA THR A 48 7.25 -10.77 -9.68
C THR A 48 6.55 -12.11 -9.41
N PRO A 49 5.27 -12.11 -9.00
CA PRO A 49 4.48 -13.33 -8.90
C PRO A 49 4.42 -14.12 -10.22
N MET A 50 4.46 -13.42 -11.37
CA MET A 50 4.47 -14.03 -12.70
C MET A 50 5.73 -14.86 -12.95
N SER A 51 6.90 -14.36 -12.56
CA SER A 51 8.16 -15.11 -12.69
C SER A 51 8.12 -16.40 -11.87
N LEU A 52 7.62 -16.32 -10.64
CA LEU A 52 7.47 -17.49 -9.77
C LEU A 52 6.44 -18.47 -10.32
N ALA A 53 5.31 -18.00 -10.88
CA ALA A 53 4.27 -18.84 -11.46
C ALA A 53 4.78 -19.60 -12.69
N ALA A 54 5.50 -18.91 -13.58
CA ALA A 54 6.08 -19.52 -14.77
C ALA A 54 7.13 -20.59 -14.43
N LEU A 55 7.96 -20.35 -13.41
CA LEU A 55 9.00 -21.30 -12.98
C LEU A 55 8.42 -22.47 -12.20
N SER A 56 7.44 -22.21 -11.32
CA SER A 56 6.81 -23.25 -10.49
C SER A 56 5.77 -24.08 -11.23
N GLU A 57 5.22 -23.57 -12.34
CA GLU A 57 4.03 -24.11 -13.01
C GLU A 57 2.79 -24.21 -12.10
N ASN A 58 2.79 -23.48 -10.99
CA ASN A 58 1.72 -23.43 -10.01
C ASN A 58 1.20 -22.00 -9.78
N GLN A 59 0.03 -21.91 -9.16
CA GLN A 59 -0.48 -20.62 -8.68
C GLN A 59 0.47 -20.03 -7.63
N VAL A 60 0.69 -18.72 -7.73
CA VAL A 60 1.45 -17.96 -6.73
C VAL A 60 0.48 -17.12 -5.91
N TYR A 61 0.62 -17.20 -4.59
CA TYR A 61 -0.24 -16.50 -3.65
C TYR A 61 0.48 -15.27 -3.08
N THR A 62 -0.25 -14.18 -2.94
CA THR A 62 0.35 -12.87 -2.62
C THR A 62 -0.34 -12.14 -1.47
N SER A 63 -1.58 -12.53 -1.13
CA SER A 63 -2.41 -11.83 -0.17
C SER A 63 -3.27 -12.82 0.62
N LEU A 64 -3.49 -12.50 1.89
CA LEU A 64 -4.35 -13.28 2.79
C LEU A 64 -5.83 -13.20 2.34
N PHE A 65 -6.21 -12.06 1.76
CA PHE A 65 -7.58 -11.69 1.41
C PHE A 65 -7.80 -11.74 -0.11
N ASP A 66 -7.57 -12.90 -0.74
CA ASP A 66 -7.94 -13.11 -2.14
C ASP A 66 -9.32 -13.79 -2.24
N LEU A 67 -10.30 -13.03 -2.76
CA LEU A 67 -11.70 -13.43 -2.97
C LEU A 67 -11.88 -14.69 -3.84
N LYS A 68 -10.84 -15.14 -4.55
CA LYS A 68 -10.81 -16.42 -5.28
C LYS A 68 -10.39 -17.59 -4.39
N ASN A 69 -9.49 -17.38 -3.43
CA ASN A 69 -8.86 -18.42 -2.61
C ASN A 69 -9.43 -18.52 -1.19
N GLU A 70 -10.35 -17.64 -0.79
CA GLU A 70 -11.04 -17.66 0.53
C GLU A 70 -12.31 -18.52 0.58
N VAL A 71 -12.81 -18.98 -0.58
CA VAL A 71 -14.00 -19.85 -0.64
C VAL A 71 -13.66 -21.25 -0.09
N GLU A 72 -12.42 -21.67 -0.25
CA GLU A 72 -11.76 -22.71 0.53
C GLU A 72 -10.84 -22.00 1.54
N MET A 73 -10.55 -22.56 2.71
CA MET A 73 -9.71 -21.86 3.71
C MET A 73 -8.23 -21.88 3.27
N GLY A 74 -7.89 -21.12 2.22
CA GLY A 74 -6.66 -21.30 1.43
C GLY A 74 -5.36 -21.27 2.24
N HIS A 75 -5.23 -20.44 3.28
CA HIS A 75 -4.02 -20.42 4.12
C HIS A 75 -3.83 -21.71 4.94
N ILE A 76 -4.92 -22.34 5.37
CA ILE A 76 -4.91 -23.61 6.11
C ILE A 76 -4.66 -24.77 5.14
N GLU A 77 -5.30 -24.74 3.97
CA GLU A 77 -5.18 -25.80 2.96
C GLU A 77 -3.78 -25.81 2.34
N LEU A 78 -3.24 -24.66 1.93
CA LEU A 78 -1.87 -24.53 1.40
C LEU A 78 -0.82 -25.06 2.36
N SER A 79 -0.95 -24.73 3.65
CA SER A 79 -0.07 -25.25 4.68
C SER A 79 -0.22 -26.77 4.86
N ARG A 80 -1.44 -27.30 4.83
CA ARG A 80 -1.71 -28.74 5.02
C ARG A 80 -1.24 -29.60 3.84
N GLU A 81 -1.33 -29.07 2.63
CA GLU A 81 -0.89 -29.75 1.41
C GLU A 81 0.63 -29.84 1.30
N ALA A 82 1.36 -28.90 1.90
CA ALA A 82 2.81 -28.93 1.91
C ALA A 82 3.34 -30.10 2.75
N ASP A 83 4.42 -30.71 2.29
CA ASP A 83 5.24 -31.62 3.10
C ASP A 83 6.35 -30.85 3.83
N LEU A 84 6.81 -29.73 3.26
CA LEU A 84 7.78 -28.80 3.85
C LEU A 84 7.43 -27.35 3.49
N ILE A 85 7.56 -26.44 4.45
CA ILE A 85 7.51 -25.00 4.20
C ILE A 85 8.93 -24.45 4.21
N VAL A 86 9.33 -23.76 3.15
CA VAL A 86 10.66 -23.14 3.03
C VAL A 86 10.48 -21.63 2.99
N VAL A 87 11.10 -20.90 3.91
CA VAL A 87 11.11 -19.44 3.97
C VAL A 87 12.44 -18.92 3.41
N CYS A 88 12.44 -18.42 2.18
CA CYS A 88 13.64 -18.04 1.46
C CYS A 88 13.41 -16.85 0.50
N PRO A 89 14.07 -15.69 0.74
CA PRO A 89 14.87 -15.38 1.91
C PRO A 89 14.00 -15.20 3.17
N ALA A 90 14.47 -15.70 4.31
CA ALA A 90 13.94 -15.35 5.63
C ALA A 90 14.63 -14.07 6.11
N THR A 91 13.98 -12.93 5.90
CA THR A 91 14.50 -11.64 6.36
C THR A 91 14.46 -11.53 7.88
N ALA A 92 15.20 -10.58 8.47
CA ALA A 92 15.16 -10.34 9.92
C ALA A 92 13.73 -10.05 10.41
N ASP A 93 12.97 -9.24 9.66
CA ASP A 93 11.55 -8.95 9.94
C ASP A 93 10.71 -10.24 9.95
N LEU A 94 10.83 -11.07 8.91
CA LEU A 94 10.04 -12.30 8.82
C LEU A 94 10.38 -13.28 9.94
N MET A 95 11.67 -13.43 10.29
CA MET A 95 12.07 -14.26 11.44
C MET A 95 11.59 -13.69 12.77
N ALA A 96 11.59 -12.36 12.93
CA ALA A 96 11.06 -11.72 14.14
C ALA A 96 9.55 -11.97 14.28
N LYS A 97 8.79 -11.85 13.20
CA LYS A 97 7.35 -12.16 13.18
C LYS A 97 7.08 -13.63 13.48
N MET A 98 7.86 -14.55 12.88
CA MET A 98 7.77 -15.98 13.16
C MET A 98 8.02 -16.27 14.65
N ALA A 99 9.07 -15.68 15.23
CA ALA A 99 9.43 -15.89 16.63
C ALA A 99 8.37 -15.32 17.60
N ALA A 100 7.79 -14.16 17.27
CA ALA A 100 6.78 -13.48 18.08
C ALA A 100 5.35 -14.00 17.88
N GLY A 101 5.10 -14.83 16.85
CA GLY A 101 3.76 -15.30 16.50
C GLY A 101 2.88 -14.22 15.87
N ILE A 102 3.47 -13.26 15.16
CA ILE A 102 2.74 -12.23 14.40
C ILE A 102 2.24 -12.86 13.10
N ALA A 103 0.95 -12.69 12.79
CA ALA A 103 0.28 -13.23 11.61
C ALA A 103 -0.52 -12.12 10.91
N ASP A 104 0.18 -11.17 10.27
CA ASP A 104 -0.37 -9.96 9.67
C ASP A 104 -0.44 -9.99 8.14
N ASP A 105 0.09 -11.04 7.51
CA ASP A 105 -0.03 -11.33 6.08
C ASP A 105 -0.20 -12.83 5.80
N LEU A 106 -0.36 -13.22 4.53
CA LEU A 106 -0.54 -14.63 4.16
C LEU A 106 0.64 -15.51 4.59
N ALA A 107 1.87 -15.03 4.38
CA ALA A 107 3.10 -15.74 4.66
C ALA A 107 3.29 -16.01 6.15
N THR A 108 3.04 -15.02 6.99
CA THR A 108 3.17 -15.16 8.45
C THR A 108 2.01 -15.96 9.03
N THR A 109 0.79 -15.78 8.50
CA THR A 109 -0.39 -16.56 8.90
C THR A 109 -0.23 -18.05 8.60
N LEU A 110 0.27 -18.41 7.40
CA LEU A 110 0.47 -19.83 7.06
C LEU A 110 1.57 -20.47 7.91
N ILE A 111 2.62 -19.72 8.26
CA ILE A 111 3.70 -20.24 9.11
C ILE A 111 3.19 -20.46 10.53
N LEU A 112 2.38 -19.54 11.07
CA LEU A 112 1.80 -19.71 12.40
C LEU A 112 0.77 -20.85 12.46
N ALA A 113 0.00 -21.04 11.40
CA ALA A 113 -1.08 -22.03 11.34
C ALA A 113 -0.60 -23.47 11.01
N THR A 114 0.66 -23.63 10.58
CA THR A 114 1.16 -24.92 10.09
C THR A 114 1.49 -25.91 11.19
N ASN A 115 1.27 -27.19 10.90
CA ASN A 115 1.83 -28.31 11.66
C ASN A 115 2.91 -29.07 10.87
N LYS A 116 3.33 -28.53 9.71
CA LYS A 116 4.36 -29.11 8.86
C LYS A 116 5.75 -28.59 9.24
N PRO A 117 6.82 -29.34 8.96
CA PRO A 117 8.18 -28.84 9.12
C PRO A 117 8.39 -27.50 8.41
N VAL A 118 9.10 -26.59 9.07
CA VAL A 118 9.46 -25.27 8.52
C VAL A 118 10.98 -25.16 8.45
N MET A 119 11.48 -24.69 7.31
CA MET A 119 12.88 -24.38 7.09
C MET A 119 13.03 -22.89 6.77
N ALA A 120 13.76 -22.15 7.61
CA ALA A 120 14.09 -20.75 7.38
C ALA A 120 15.50 -20.63 6.79
N VAL A 121 15.64 -19.81 5.74
CA VAL A 121 16.92 -19.55 5.06
C VAL A 121 17.26 -18.06 5.18
N PRO A 122 18.00 -17.66 6.22
CA PRO A 122 18.26 -16.25 6.53
C PRO A 122 19.03 -15.53 5.44
N ALA A 123 18.65 -14.28 5.16
CA ALA A 123 19.45 -13.35 4.36
C ALA A 123 19.24 -11.91 4.80
N MET A 124 20.32 -11.24 5.20
CA MET A 124 20.33 -9.86 5.70
C MET A 124 21.75 -9.29 5.77
N ASN A 125 21.85 -7.99 6.08
CA ASN A 125 23.13 -7.34 6.35
C ASN A 125 23.86 -7.97 7.57
N VAL A 126 25.20 -7.89 7.62
CA VAL A 126 26.03 -8.48 8.70
C VAL A 126 25.57 -8.00 10.07
N LYS A 127 25.39 -6.69 10.24
CA LYS A 127 24.96 -6.10 11.51
C LYS A 127 23.57 -6.54 11.92
N MET A 128 22.67 -6.74 10.95
CA MET A 128 21.34 -7.29 11.24
C MET A 128 21.43 -8.76 11.70
N TRP A 129 22.32 -9.55 11.09
CA TRP A 129 22.55 -10.94 11.50
C TRP A 129 23.16 -11.01 12.90
N GLU A 130 24.23 -10.27 13.16
CA GLU A 130 24.93 -10.23 14.45
C GLU A 130 24.09 -9.62 15.59
N HIS A 131 23.01 -8.90 15.28
CA HIS A 131 22.18 -8.25 16.27
C HIS A 131 21.58 -9.25 17.27
N GLU A 132 21.62 -8.91 18.56
CA GLU A 132 21.16 -9.78 19.66
C GLU A 132 19.71 -10.24 19.46
N SER A 133 18.81 -9.33 19.07
CA SER A 133 17.42 -9.68 18.74
C SER A 133 17.30 -10.74 17.65
N THR A 134 18.13 -10.67 16.60
CA THR A 134 18.11 -11.65 15.50
C THR A 134 18.64 -12.99 15.97
N GLN A 135 19.76 -13.00 16.70
CA GLN A 135 20.33 -14.22 17.26
C GLN A 135 19.36 -14.91 18.24
N ARG A 136 18.73 -14.14 19.13
CA ARG A 136 17.68 -14.63 20.04
C ARG A 136 16.51 -15.24 19.26
N ASN A 137 16.06 -14.59 18.19
CA ASN A 137 14.98 -15.13 17.36
C ASN A 137 15.40 -16.42 16.66
N VAL A 138 16.64 -16.50 16.15
CA VAL A 138 17.19 -17.71 15.53
C VAL A 138 17.25 -18.87 16.52
N GLU A 139 17.72 -18.64 17.74
CA GLU A 139 17.75 -19.63 18.81
C GLU A 139 16.34 -20.10 19.17
N TRP A 140 15.42 -19.17 19.40
CA TRP A 140 14.02 -19.49 19.69
C TRP A 140 13.35 -20.30 18.58
N LEU A 141 13.58 -19.95 17.31
CA LEU A 141 13.02 -20.68 16.17
C LEU A 141 13.56 -22.12 16.11
N LYS A 142 14.86 -22.31 16.37
CA LYS A 142 15.45 -23.66 16.45
C LYS A 142 14.85 -24.47 17.59
N ASP A 143 14.69 -23.87 18.77
CA ASP A 143 14.06 -24.50 19.93
C ASP A 143 12.59 -24.85 19.67
N ALA A 144 11.89 -24.03 18.89
CA ALA A 144 10.53 -24.27 18.42
C ALA A 144 10.44 -25.33 17.29
N GLY A 145 11.56 -25.93 16.87
CA GLY A 145 11.60 -26.99 15.87
C GLY A 145 11.72 -26.51 14.41
N VAL A 146 11.96 -25.22 14.18
CA VAL A 146 12.23 -24.68 12.85
C VAL A 146 13.68 -24.98 12.46
N THR A 147 13.88 -25.54 11.27
CA THR A 147 15.23 -25.72 10.72
C THR A 147 15.75 -24.39 10.19
N VAL A 148 16.73 -23.78 10.87
CA VAL A 148 17.32 -22.52 10.42
C VAL A 148 18.67 -22.79 9.77
N LEU A 149 18.79 -22.53 8.46
CA LEU A 149 20.07 -22.62 7.75
C LEU A 149 21.00 -21.50 8.20
N HIS A 150 22.29 -21.78 8.23
CA HIS A 150 23.29 -20.73 8.46
C HIS A 150 23.47 -19.92 7.17
N PRO A 151 23.48 -18.57 7.23
CA PRO A 151 23.84 -17.77 6.07
C PRO A 151 25.31 -17.97 5.68
N ASP A 152 25.62 -17.74 4.41
CA ASP A 152 27.00 -17.75 3.92
C ASP A 152 27.75 -16.51 4.41
N GLU A 153 29.07 -16.67 4.55
CA GLU A 153 30.00 -15.56 4.73
C GLU A 153 30.41 -14.99 3.38
N GLY A 154 30.45 -13.67 3.24
CA GLY A 154 30.98 -13.04 2.04
C GLY A 154 30.75 -11.53 1.99
N ALA A 155 31.20 -10.93 0.89
CA ALA A 155 30.95 -9.51 0.61
C ALA A 155 29.47 -9.27 0.32
N MET A 156 28.92 -8.20 0.89
CA MET A 156 27.53 -7.78 0.73
C MET A 156 27.40 -6.58 -0.20
N ALA A 157 26.20 -6.37 -0.75
CA ALA A 157 25.90 -5.22 -1.62
C ALA A 157 26.13 -3.85 -0.95
N CYS A 158 26.17 -3.81 0.39
CA CYS A 158 26.44 -2.61 1.19
C CYS A 158 27.92 -2.38 1.50
N GLY A 159 28.84 -3.23 1.01
CA GLY A 159 30.28 -3.09 1.23
C GLY A 159 30.82 -3.73 2.52
N GLU A 160 29.96 -4.36 3.33
CA GLU A 160 30.36 -5.13 4.51
C GLU A 160 30.74 -6.58 4.15
N PHE A 161 31.58 -7.21 4.99
CA PHE A 161 31.98 -8.61 4.86
C PHE A 161 31.65 -9.36 6.15
N GLY A 162 30.99 -10.51 6.04
CA GLY A 162 30.63 -11.35 7.17
C GLY A 162 29.45 -12.26 6.87
N TYR A 163 28.89 -12.88 7.90
CA TYR A 163 27.72 -13.74 7.78
C TYR A 163 26.44 -12.92 7.54
N GLY A 164 25.62 -13.39 6.61
CA GLY A 164 24.31 -12.80 6.30
C GLY A 164 23.89 -12.94 4.83
N ARG A 165 24.82 -13.37 3.96
CA ARG A 165 24.53 -13.65 2.56
C ARG A 165 23.63 -14.89 2.47
N LEU A 166 22.61 -14.85 1.61
CA LEU A 166 21.78 -16.03 1.36
C LEU A 166 22.67 -17.16 0.81
N PRO A 167 22.58 -18.39 1.36
CA PRO A 167 23.27 -19.55 0.81
C PRO A 167 22.97 -19.73 -0.68
N GLU A 168 23.92 -20.27 -1.44
CA GLU A 168 23.67 -20.52 -2.87
C GLU A 168 22.47 -21.46 -3.09
N PRO A 169 21.64 -21.25 -4.13
CA PRO A 169 20.44 -22.06 -4.37
C PRO A 169 20.67 -23.57 -4.36
N ASN A 170 21.81 -24.04 -4.85
CA ASN A 170 22.20 -25.46 -4.80
C ASN A 170 22.39 -25.97 -3.37
N ALA A 171 22.94 -25.15 -2.47
CA ALA A 171 23.09 -25.50 -1.06
C ALA A 171 21.74 -25.57 -0.35
N ILE A 172 20.84 -24.63 -0.65
CA ILE A 172 19.47 -24.65 -0.13
C ILE A 172 18.72 -25.87 -0.65
N TRP A 173 18.81 -26.16 -1.96
CA TRP A 173 18.21 -27.36 -2.55
C TRP A 173 18.73 -28.63 -1.90
N ARG A 174 20.03 -28.76 -1.64
CA ARG A 174 20.60 -29.90 -0.91
C ARG A 174 19.99 -30.07 0.48
N ALA A 175 19.78 -28.99 1.22
CA ALA A 175 19.14 -29.05 2.54
C ALA A 175 17.66 -29.49 2.43
N VAL A 176 16.93 -28.98 1.44
CA VAL A 176 15.54 -29.37 1.15
C VAL A 176 15.46 -30.83 0.71
N ALA A 177 16.32 -31.27 -0.19
CA ALA A 177 16.38 -32.65 -0.67
C ALA A 177 16.73 -33.64 0.45
N ALA A 178 17.67 -33.27 1.33
CA ALA A 178 18.03 -34.06 2.51
C ALA A 178 16.84 -34.26 3.46
N HIS A 179 15.96 -33.26 3.60
CA HIS A 179 14.72 -33.39 4.38
C HIS A 179 13.81 -34.51 3.84
N PHE A 180 13.77 -34.68 2.51
CA PHE A 180 12.97 -35.71 1.85
C PHE A 180 13.72 -37.02 1.58
N GLY A 181 15.00 -37.13 1.94
CA GLY A 181 15.84 -38.28 1.63
C GLY A 181 16.13 -38.43 0.12
N ILE A 182 16.11 -37.34 -0.64
CA ILE A 182 16.43 -37.31 -2.06
C ILE A 182 17.95 -37.15 -2.22
N GLU A 183 18.59 -38.07 -2.96
CA GLU A 183 20.00 -37.93 -3.33
C GLU A 183 20.14 -36.86 -4.43
N VAL A 184 21.00 -35.86 -4.17
CA VAL A 184 21.33 -34.80 -5.14
C VAL A 184 22.76 -35.04 -5.61
N GLU A 185 22.95 -35.22 -6.92
CA GLU A 185 24.29 -35.34 -7.52
C GLU A 185 25.07 -34.03 -7.35
N ASP A 186 26.34 -34.12 -6.96
CA ASP A 186 27.24 -32.97 -6.86
C ASP A 186 27.58 -32.45 -8.27
N GLU A 187 26.98 -31.33 -8.67
CA GLU A 187 27.59 -30.48 -9.69
C GLU A 187 28.82 -29.81 -9.05
N SER A 188 30.02 -30.32 -9.36
CA SER A 188 31.28 -29.58 -9.08
C SER A 188 31.13 -28.15 -9.59
N PRO A 189 31.53 -27.13 -8.81
CA PRO A 189 31.39 -25.75 -9.25
C PRO A 189 32.16 -25.59 -10.56
N ALA A 190 31.48 -25.13 -11.60
CA ALA A 190 32.14 -24.63 -12.79
C ALA A 190 33.17 -23.57 -12.34
N PRO A 191 34.38 -23.54 -12.92
CA PRO A 191 35.42 -22.63 -12.47
C PRO A 191 34.92 -21.19 -12.56
N VAL A 192 34.84 -20.53 -11.41
CA VAL A 192 34.55 -19.10 -11.32
C VAL A 192 35.74 -18.39 -11.94
N ALA A 193 35.55 -17.82 -13.14
CA ALA A 193 36.50 -16.87 -13.68
C ALA A 193 36.52 -15.66 -12.73
N ALA A 194 37.66 -15.44 -12.07
CA ALA A 194 37.89 -14.27 -11.25
C ALA A 194 37.78 -13.02 -12.12
N ASN A 195 36.80 -12.17 -11.84
CA ASN A 195 36.80 -10.77 -12.27
C ASN A 195 36.54 -9.90 -11.04
N ASP A 196 37.60 -9.72 -10.26
CA ASP A 196 37.79 -8.51 -9.46
C ASP A 196 38.23 -7.39 -10.41
N ALA A 197 37.33 -6.49 -10.79
CA ALA A 197 37.65 -5.12 -11.16
C ALA A 197 36.37 -4.32 -11.46
N VAL A 198 36.05 -3.42 -10.52
CA VAL A 198 35.60 -2.04 -10.71
C VAL A 198 35.15 -1.68 -12.13
N GLU A 199 33.84 -1.49 -12.29
CA GLU A 199 33.18 -0.99 -13.51
C GLU A 199 33.54 0.49 -13.71
N ALA A 200 34.56 0.74 -14.55
CA ALA A 200 34.85 2.05 -15.12
C ALA A 200 34.23 2.12 -16.51
N LEU A 201 33.44 3.18 -16.74
CA LEU A 201 32.87 3.58 -18.02
C LEU A 201 33.94 3.66 -19.13
N GLU A 202 33.60 3.15 -20.32
CA GLU A 202 33.87 3.69 -21.69
C GLU A 202 33.90 2.54 -22.75
N PRO A 203 33.82 2.84 -24.07
CA PRO A 203 32.63 3.14 -24.87
C PRO A 203 32.34 2.03 -25.91
N GLU A 204 31.21 2.12 -26.59
CA GLU A 204 30.84 1.17 -27.65
C GLU A 204 31.73 1.26 -28.89
N ASP A 205 32.09 0.11 -29.47
CA ASP A 205 32.42 0.02 -30.89
C ASP A 205 32.07 -1.35 -31.50
N ASP A 206 31.47 -1.28 -32.68
CA ASP A 206 31.00 -2.36 -33.54
C ASP A 206 32.14 -3.27 -34.03
N SER A 207 31.96 -4.60 -33.95
CA SER A 207 32.15 -5.54 -35.08
C SER A 207 32.22 -7.03 -34.66
N SER A 208 31.13 -7.72 -34.97
CA SER A 208 31.06 -9.07 -35.59
C SER A 208 31.76 -10.31 -34.96
N THR A 209 30.87 -11.31 -34.74
CA THR A 209 30.98 -12.75 -35.07
C THR A 209 31.60 -13.73 -34.06
N GLY A 210 30.75 -14.60 -33.47
CA GLY A 210 31.23 -15.82 -32.79
C GLY A 210 30.29 -16.61 -31.88
N GLY A 211 29.12 -17.03 -32.40
CA GLY A 211 28.41 -18.30 -32.07
C GLY A 211 28.26 -18.80 -30.61
N GLY A 212 27.06 -18.64 -30.04
CA GLY A 212 26.59 -19.44 -28.89
C GLY A 212 25.09 -19.28 -28.64
N LEU A 213 24.33 -20.36 -28.84
CA LEU A 213 22.94 -20.76 -28.46
C LEU A 213 21.78 -19.75 -28.16
N GLY A 214 21.99 -18.43 -28.14
CA GLY A 214 20.93 -17.42 -27.99
C GLY A 214 20.05 -17.20 -29.23
N GLY A 215 20.39 -17.82 -30.36
CA GLY A 215 19.73 -17.63 -31.65
C GLY A 215 18.46 -18.45 -31.89
N LEU A 216 18.06 -19.33 -30.96
CA LEU A 216 16.89 -20.20 -31.15
C LEU A 216 15.58 -19.60 -30.63
N LEU A 217 15.62 -18.64 -29.69
CA LEU A 217 14.42 -18.03 -29.11
C LEU A 217 13.91 -16.79 -29.88
N SER A 218 14.69 -16.25 -30.83
CA SER A 218 14.27 -15.08 -31.63
C SER A 218 13.39 -15.41 -32.84
N ARG A 219 13.02 -16.70 -33.05
CA ARG A 219 12.26 -17.16 -34.22
C ARG A 219 10.78 -17.49 -33.99
N ILE A 220 10.25 -17.35 -32.77
CA ILE A 220 8.87 -17.80 -32.41
C ILE A 220 7.89 -16.63 -32.18
N ILE A 221 8.27 -15.39 -32.43
CA ILE A 221 7.34 -14.24 -32.40
C ILE A 221 7.11 -13.76 -33.84
N PRO A 222 5.90 -13.86 -34.41
CA PRO A 222 5.62 -13.26 -35.71
C PRO A 222 5.59 -11.73 -35.54
N ARG A 223 6.67 -11.06 -35.93
CA ARG A 223 6.68 -9.61 -36.12
C ARG A 223 5.99 -9.28 -37.44
N SER A 224 4.68 -9.12 -37.44
CA SER A 224 3.94 -8.62 -38.60
C SER A 224 3.95 -7.09 -38.63
N THR A 225 5.10 -6.48 -38.94
CA THR A 225 5.17 -5.23 -39.72
C THR A 225 6.60 -5.08 -40.25
N ALA A 226 6.76 -4.95 -41.56
CA ALA A 226 8.06 -4.61 -42.13
C ALA A 226 8.42 -3.17 -41.76
N LYS A 227 9.68 -2.90 -41.41
CA LYS A 227 10.20 -1.54 -41.20
C LYS A 227 10.06 -0.77 -42.52
N ARG A 228 9.24 0.28 -42.50
CA ARG A 228 9.10 1.24 -43.60
C ARG A 228 10.29 2.20 -43.60
N SER A 229 10.73 2.63 -44.77
CA SER A 229 11.78 3.66 -44.88
C SER A 229 11.20 5.04 -44.59
N ALA A 230 12.05 6.00 -44.20
CA ALA A 230 11.62 7.38 -43.99
C ALA A 230 10.99 7.99 -45.26
N GLU A 231 11.52 7.63 -46.44
CA GLU A 231 11.01 8.05 -47.74
C GLU A 231 9.58 7.51 -48.01
N GLU A 232 9.24 6.30 -47.53
CA GLU A 232 7.89 5.74 -47.64
C GLU A 232 6.87 6.40 -46.71
N ILE A 233 7.33 7.02 -45.62
CA ILE A 233 6.48 7.75 -44.67
C ILE A 233 6.21 9.16 -45.20
N GLU A 234 7.24 9.81 -45.74
CA GLU A 234 7.18 11.17 -46.30
C GLU A 234 6.30 11.23 -47.56
N ALA A 235 6.37 10.21 -48.43
CA ALA A 235 5.50 10.10 -49.61
C ALA A 235 4.01 9.91 -49.26
N GLU A 236 3.71 9.25 -48.14
CA GLU A 236 2.33 9.05 -47.68
C GLU A 236 1.75 10.30 -46.99
N MET A 237 2.58 11.04 -46.24
CA MET A 237 2.21 12.34 -45.68
C MET A 237 1.90 13.37 -46.77
N ALA A 238 2.72 13.42 -47.82
CA ALA A 238 2.48 14.28 -48.98
C ALA A 238 1.20 13.87 -49.74
N ALA A 239 0.91 12.57 -49.83
CA ALA A 239 -0.32 12.07 -50.45
C ALA A 239 -1.60 12.38 -49.63
N LEU A 240 -1.46 12.55 -48.32
CA LEU A 240 -2.55 12.94 -47.41
C LEU A 240 -2.75 14.46 -47.32
N GLY A 241 -1.94 15.26 -48.03
CA GLY A 241 -2.12 16.72 -48.15
C GLY A 241 -1.93 17.48 -46.84
N LEU A 242 -1.15 16.93 -45.90
CA LEU A 242 -0.98 17.47 -44.55
C LEU A 242 0.13 18.53 -44.43
N ASP A 243 0.82 18.87 -45.52
CA ASP A 243 1.92 19.85 -45.52
C ASP A 243 1.46 21.31 -45.67
N GLU A 244 0.16 21.57 -45.84
CA GLU A 244 -0.38 22.93 -45.92
C GLU A 244 -1.49 23.17 -44.89
N LEU A 245 -1.11 23.34 -43.62
CA LEU A 245 -1.95 24.04 -42.64
C LEU A 245 -1.25 25.36 -42.27
N PRO A 246 -1.86 26.53 -42.53
CA PRO A 246 -1.24 27.81 -42.25
C PRO A 246 -1.14 28.08 -40.74
N GLU A 247 0.00 28.64 -40.29
CA GLU A 247 0.30 28.91 -38.88
C GLU A 247 -0.57 30.00 -38.24
N ASP A 248 -1.41 30.69 -39.01
CA ASP A 248 -2.22 31.81 -38.52
C ASP A 248 -3.68 31.70 -39.03
N ALA A 249 -4.57 31.12 -38.22
CA ALA A 249 -6.01 31.22 -38.45
C ALA A 249 -6.74 31.60 -37.15
N GLU A 250 -7.21 32.85 -37.12
CA GLU A 250 -8.10 33.40 -36.11
C GLU A 250 -9.42 32.63 -36.03
N ALA A 251 -10.06 32.75 -34.86
CA ALA A 251 -11.31 32.13 -34.45
C ALA A 251 -12.36 31.98 -35.58
N ALA A 252 -12.72 30.73 -35.88
CA ALA A 252 -13.90 30.38 -36.66
C ALA A 252 -14.84 29.51 -35.80
N GLU A 253 -16.13 29.81 -35.96
CA GLU A 253 -17.29 29.47 -35.15
C GLU A 253 -17.42 28.01 -34.73
N LEU A 254 -17.77 27.81 -33.45
CA LEU A 254 -18.27 26.55 -32.90
C LEU A 254 -19.60 26.20 -33.58
N VAL A 255 -19.66 25.04 -34.22
CA VAL A 255 -20.91 24.42 -34.66
C VAL A 255 -21.58 23.83 -33.41
N GLU A 256 -22.80 24.26 -33.13
CA GLU A 256 -23.67 23.68 -32.09
C GLU A 256 -23.93 22.20 -32.43
N GLU A 257 -23.58 21.29 -31.52
CA GLU A 257 -24.01 19.89 -31.59
C GLU A 257 -25.49 19.80 -31.19
N GLU A 258 -26.33 19.27 -32.09
CA GLU A 258 -27.75 19.03 -31.86
C GLU A 258 -27.99 17.97 -30.77
N ASP A 259 -28.92 18.27 -29.85
CA ASP A 259 -29.42 17.36 -28.82
C ASP A 259 -30.01 16.08 -29.44
N ILE A 260 -29.39 14.93 -29.15
CA ILE A 260 -29.97 13.63 -29.47
C ILE A 260 -31.00 13.27 -28.38
N GLU A 261 -32.28 13.51 -28.67
CA GLU A 261 -33.41 13.15 -27.82
C GLU A 261 -33.66 11.62 -27.86
N PHE A 262 -33.41 10.92 -26.74
CA PHE A 262 -33.63 9.48 -26.60
C PHE A 262 -35.09 9.18 -26.24
N ASN A 263 -35.86 8.61 -27.18
CA ASN A 263 -37.24 8.20 -26.96
C ASN A 263 -37.41 6.67 -27.18
N PRO A 264 -37.45 5.84 -26.11
CA PRO A 264 -37.64 4.41 -26.25
C PRO A 264 -39.13 4.07 -26.51
N ASP A 265 -39.35 3.23 -27.50
CA ASP A 265 -40.65 2.72 -27.94
C ASP A 265 -41.26 1.74 -26.90
N PHE A 266 -42.50 2.00 -26.47
CA PHE A 266 -43.24 1.23 -25.47
C PHE A 266 -44.38 0.38 -26.09
N GLU A 267 -44.32 0.05 -27.38
CA GLU A 267 -45.28 -0.89 -27.98
C GLU A 267 -44.90 -2.37 -27.74
N GLY A 268 -45.05 -2.80 -26.48
CA GLY A 268 -44.93 -4.21 -26.07
C GLY A 268 -45.68 -4.48 -24.77
N SER A 269 -46.73 -5.32 -24.84
CA SER A 269 -47.71 -5.60 -23.78
C SER A 269 -47.14 -5.77 -22.34
N PRO A 270 -47.60 -4.99 -21.34
CA PRO A 270 -47.09 -5.03 -19.97
C PRO A 270 -47.91 -5.97 -19.07
N LEU A 271 -48.08 -7.23 -19.47
CA LEU A 271 -48.89 -8.18 -18.70
C LEU A 271 -48.23 -9.57 -18.62
N ALA A 272 -47.25 -9.70 -17.71
CA ALA A 272 -46.98 -10.98 -17.08
C ALA A 272 -47.99 -11.20 -15.95
N THR A 273 -48.78 -12.25 -16.08
CA THR A 273 -49.89 -12.62 -15.22
C THR A 273 -49.45 -12.99 -13.80
N LYS A 274 -50.26 -12.59 -12.82
CA LYS A 274 -50.12 -12.85 -11.39
C LYS A 274 -50.08 -14.36 -11.12
N GLY A 275 -48.88 -14.91 -10.91
CA GLY A 275 -48.69 -16.29 -10.45
C GLY A 275 -49.24 -16.46 -9.03
N LYS A 276 -50.09 -17.46 -8.84
CA LYS A 276 -50.71 -17.81 -7.55
C LYS A 276 -49.62 -18.07 -6.49
N ALA A 277 -49.77 -17.43 -5.33
CA ALA A 277 -48.97 -17.71 -4.15
C ALA A 277 -49.12 -19.19 -3.75
N GLY A 278 -48.08 -19.98 -4.00
CA GLY A 278 -47.88 -21.26 -3.33
C GLY A 278 -47.42 -20.98 -1.91
N ALA A 279 -48.12 -21.57 -0.94
CA ALA A 279 -47.83 -21.46 0.48
C ALA A 279 -46.33 -21.72 0.76
N ALA A 280 -45.79 -20.95 1.71
CA ALA A 280 -44.47 -21.21 2.27
C ALA A 280 -44.37 -22.69 2.72
N PRO A 281 -43.20 -23.33 2.58
CA PRO A 281 -42.99 -24.62 3.23
C PRO A 281 -43.21 -24.43 4.74
N PRO A 282 -43.87 -25.40 5.42
CA PRO A 282 -44.10 -25.29 6.85
C PRO A 282 -42.74 -25.18 7.55
N THR A 283 -42.52 -24.07 8.25
CA THR A 283 -41.44 -23.95 9.22
C THR A 283 -41.62 -25.07 10.24
N ASP A 284 -40.61 -25.93 10.33
CA ASP A 284 -40.52 -26.95 11.35
C ASP A 284 -40.64 -26.30 12.73
N THR A 285 -41.76 -26.57 13.40
CA THR A 285 -42.07 -26.02 14.72
C THR A 285 -41.24 -26.65 15.84
N GLU A 286 -40.42 -27.67 15.55
CA GLU A 286 -39.50 -28.28 16.51
C GLU A 286 -38.05 -27.72 16.41
N ALA A 287 -37.75 -26.87 15.43
CA ALA A 287 -36.39 -26.33 15.24
C ALA A 287 -36.07 -25.09 16.10
N ILE A 288 -36.94 -24.72 17.06
CA ILE A 288 -36.72 -23.60 17.98
C ILE A 288 -37.04 -24.04 19.40
N ASN A 289 -36.01 -24.48 20.11
CA ASN A 289 -35.75 -24.41 21.56
C ASN A 289 -34.95 -25.64 22.01
N HIS A 290 -33.70 -25.43 22.43
CA HIS A 290 -33.09 -26.34 23.37
C HIS A 290 -33.77 -26.12 24.73
N GLU A 291 -34.69 -27.01 25.12
CA GLU A 291 -35.18 -27.07 26.49
C GLU A 291 -34.04 -27.45 27.44
N VAL A 292 -33.92 -26.70 28.53
CA VAL A 292 -33.06 -27.06 29.66
C VAL A 292 -33.71 -28.24 30.38
N ASP A 293 -32.97 -29.34 30.50
CA ASP A 293 -33.40 -30.54 31.21
C ASP A 293 -33.36 -30.30 32.73
N ASP A 294 -34.52 -30.07 33.34
CA ASP A 294 -34.70 -29.84 34.80
C ASP A 294 -34.27 -31.02 35.69
N ARG A 295 -33.81 -32.14 35.10
CA ARG A 295 -33.26 -33.30 35.85
C ARG A 295 -31.74 -33.40 35.83
N LYS A 296 -31.03 -32.44 35.21
CA LYS A 296 -29.57 -32.37 35.26
C LYS A 296 -29.11 -31.33 36.28
N SER A 297 -28.41 -31.79 37.31
CA SER A 297 -27.70 -30.92 38.24
C SER A 297 -26.64 -30.09 37.51
N ALA A 298 -26.48 -28.83 37.93
CA ALA A 298 -25.54 -27.86 37.36
C ALA A 298 -24.11 -28.44 37.27
N PRO A 299 -23.33 -28.07 36.23
CA PRO A 299 -21.94 -28.50 36.13
C PRO A 299 -21.12 -27.94 37.31
N GLU A 300 -20.33 -28.80 37.95
CA GLU A 300 -19.51 -28.44 39.11
C GLU A 300 -18.44 -27.40 38.76
N GLU A 301 -18.29 -26.40 39.64
CA GLU A 301 -17.23 -25.40 39.56
C GLU A 301 -15.85 -26.06 39.70
N VAL A 302 -14.98 -25.84 38.71
CA VAL A 302 -13.59 -26.25 38.79
C VAL A 302 -12.84 -25.25 39.69
N GLU A 303 -12.36 -25.73 40.84
CA GLU A 303 -11.59 -24.96 41.82
C GLU A 303 -10.33 -24.32 41.18
N ALA A 304 -10.30 -23.00 41.12
CA ALA A 304 -9.08 -22.25 40.90
C ALA A 304 -8.18 -22.32 42.15
N LYS A 305 -7.00 -22.95 42.02
CA LYS A 305 -5.94 -22.89 43.04
C LYS A 305 -5.50 -21.44 43.28
N LYS A 306 -5.78 -20.92 44.47
CA LYS A 306 -5.28 -19.65 45.00
C LYS A 306 -3.75 -19.66 45.15
N PRO A 307 -3.02 -18.61 44.71
CA PRO A 307 -1.70 -18.30 45.25
C PRO A 307 -1.85 -17.69 46.66
N ALA A 308 -0.94 -18.04 47.56
CA ALA A 308 -0.91 -17.59 48.95
C ALA A 308 -0.53 -16.09 49.08
N PRO A 309 -0.97 -15.39 50.14
CA PRO A 309 -0.83 -13.94 50.26
C PRO A 309 0.50 -13.54 50.92
N ALA A 310 1.20 -12.57 50.33
CA ALA A 310 2.22 -11.78 51.02
C ALA A 310 1.76 -10.31 51.11
N LYS A 311 1.78 -9.82 52.35
CA LYS A 311 1.22 -8.54 52.82
C LYS A 311 2.02 -7.36 52.30
N ILE A 312 1.35 -6.31 51.81
CA ILE A 312 1.91 -4.96 51.78
C ILE A 312 0.90 -4.02 52.45
N ALA A 313 1.36 -3.42 53.55
CA ALA A 313 0.60 -2.47 54.34
C ALA A 313 0.54 -1.11 53.64
N ALA A 314 -0.65 -0.50 53.64
CA ALA A 314 -0.87 0.86 53.17
C ALA A 314 -0.14 1.88 54.05
N LYS A 315 0.63 2.77 53.42
CA LYS A 315 0.97 4.08 53.97
C LYS A 315 0.61 5.13 52.93
N GLN A 316 -0.34 5.99 53.30
CA GLN A 316 -0.68 7.22 52.59
C GLN A 316 0.49 8.21 52.67
N ALA A 317 0.81 8.85 51.54
CA ALA A 317 1.58 10.09 51.49
C ALA A 317 1.01 10.99 50.38
N ALA A 318 0.94 12.28 50.69
CA ALA A 318 0.39 13.38 49.89
C ALA A 318 1.30 13.75 48.68
N PRO A 319 0.86 14.65 47.77
CA PRO A 319 1.32 14.67 46.38
C PRO A 319 2.74 15.23 46.24
N ALA A 320 3.57 14.51 45.51
CA ALA A 320 4.90 14.97 45.09
C ALA A 320 4.92 15.25 43.58
N LYS A 321 5.77 16.20 43.22
CA LYS A 321 5.89 16.90 41.94
C LYS A 321 6.05 16.00 40.72
N ALA A 322 5.63 16.55 39.58
CA ALA A 322 5.88 16.06 38.24
C ALA A 322 7.35 15.65 38.06
N GLU A 323 7.57 14.38 37.74
CA GLU A 323 8.77 13.88 37.09
C GLU A 323 8.35 13.28 35.75
N ALA A 324 9.14 13.60 34.74
CA ALA A 324 8.88 13.33 33.33
C ALA A 324 8.68 11.84 33.08
N ILE A 325 7.59 11.52 32.41
CA ILE A 325 7.39 10.22 31.76
C ILE A 325 8.06 10.36 30.39
N GLU A 326 9.13 9.61 30.18
CA GLU A 326 9.77 9.48 28.86
C GLU A 326 8.75 8.94 27.86
N ALA A 327 8.58 9.69 26.77
CA ALA A 327 7.61 9.43 25.72
C ALA A 327 8.09 8.29 24.82
N ASP A 328 7.16 7.39 24.51
CA ASP A 328 7.25 6.41 23.43
C ASP A 328 7.30 7.17 22.09
N GLU A 329 8.49 7.26 21.49
CA GLU A 329 8.75 7.99 20.25
C GLU A 329 8.27 7.20 19.03
N GLY A 330 7.01 7.43 18.67
CA GLY A 330 6.40 6.96 17.42
C GLY A 330 5.28 7.90 16.98
N ASP A 331 5.44 8.43 15.76
CA ASP A 331 4.44 9.10 14.91
C ASP A 331 4.15 10.61 15.09
N ILE A 332 4.78 11.39 14.19
CA ILE A 332 4.40 12.71 13.59
C ILE A 332 4.16 13.89 14.55
N ALA A 333 4.38 13.74 15.84
CA ALA A 333 4.60 14.90 16.71
C ALA A 333 6.01 15.45 16.43
N ALA A 334 6.17 16.18 15.34
CA ALA A 334 7.37 16.98 15.15
C ALA A 334 7.48 17.93 16.35
N GLU A 335 8.48 17.72 17.20
CA GLU A 335 8.94 18.76 18.13
C GLU A 335 9.52 19.88 17.26
N PHE A 336 8.65 20.78 16.81
CA PHE A 336 9.08 21.95 16.07
C PHE A 336 9.96 22.80 16.99
N ASN A 337 11.22 22.97 16.64
CA ASN A 337 12.15 23.80 17.38
C ASN A 337 11.84 25.29 17.13
N LEU A 338 10.82 25.81 17.83
CA LEU A 338 10.37 27.20 17.73
C LEU A 338 10.86 28.01 18.93
N ASP A 339 11.26 29.26 18.67
CA ASP A 339 11.60 30.21 19.74
C ASP A 339 10.39 30.41 20.68
N ALA A 340 10.66 30.42 21.98
CA ALA A 340 9.64 30.63 23.01
C ALA A 340 8.92 31.99 22.80
N GLY A 341 7.70 31.94 22.27
CA GLY A 341 6.86 33.11 21.99
C GLY A 341 6.59 33.39 20.50
N HIS A 342 7.20 32.65 19.57
CA HIS A 342 6.91 32.80 18.14
C HIS A 342 5.56 32.14 17.78
N ARG A 343 4.47 32.92 17.85
CA ARG A 343 3.09 32.45 17.60
C ARG A 343 2.37 33.32 16.56
N PRO A 344 2.82 33.34 15.30
CA PRO A 344 2.29 34.24 14.28
C PRO A 344 0.83 33.93 13.86
N LEU A 345 0.30 32.76 14.21
CA LEU A 345 -1.10 32.39 13.98
C LEU A 345 -1.97 32.51 15.24
N GLU A 346 -1.47 33.12 16.31
CA GLU A 346 -2.25 33.31 17.54
C GLU A 346 -3.56 34.06 17.27
N GLY A 347 -4.68 33.47 17.72
CA GLY A 347 -6.02 34.01 17.51
C GLY A 347 -6.64 33.72 16.14
N ARG A 348 -5.93 33.02 15.24
CA ARG A 348 -6.47 32.58 13.94
C ARG A 348 -7.08 31.20 14.03
N LYS A 349 -8.21 31.00 13.33
CA LYS A 349 -8.85 29.70 13.13
C LYS A 349 -8.39 29.08 11.83
N VAL A 350 -7.80 27.89 11.89
CA VAL A 350 -7.28 27.17 10.72
C VAL A 350 -8.02 25.84 10.58
N LEU A 351 -8.66 25.65 9.42
CA LEU A 351 -9.27 24.38 9.03
C LEU A 351 -8.28 23.57 8.20
N VAL A 352 -8.08 22.30 8.53
CA VAL A 352 -7.24 21.37 7.75
C VAL A 352 -8.04 20.13 7.42
N THR A 353 -7.98 19.63 6.18
CA THR A 353 -8.43 18.27 5.87
C THR A 353 -7.24 17.35 5.67
N ALA A 354 -7.35 16.09 6.09
CA ALA A 354 -6.29 15.10 5.92
C ALA A 354 -6.84 13.69 5.69
N GLY A 355 -6.00 12.81 5.16
CA GLY A 355 -6.32 11.39 4.96
C GLY A 355 -7.05 11.09 3.63
N PRO A 356 -7.34 9.80 3.37
CA PRO A 356 -8.16 9.36 2.25
C PRO A 356 -9.66 9.52 2.56
N THR A 357 -10.54 9.47 1.57
CA THR A 357 -11.97 9.17 1.79
C THR A 357 -12.29 7.74 1.36
N TRP A 358 -13.25 7.11 2.03
CA TRP A 358 -13.75 5.77 1.78
C TRP A 358 -15.19 5.85 1.25
N GLU A 359 -15.35 5.57 -0.04
CA GLU A 359 -16.66 5.63 -0.70
C GLU A 359 -17.29 4.23 -0.71
N SER A 360 -18.14 3.98 0.28
CA SER A 360 -18.74 2.66 0.54
C SER A 360 -19.60 2.16 -0.62
N ILE A 361 -19.30 0.96 -1.09
CA ILE A 361 -20.06 0.20 -2.09
C ILE A 361 -21.17 -0.60 -1.39
N ASP A 362 -20.80 -1.25 -0.29
CA ASP A 362 -21.65 -2.03 0.61
C ASP A 362 -21.04 -1.96 2.03
N PRO A 363 -21.58 -2.62 3.08
CA PRO A 363 -21.02 -2.52 4.43
C PRO A 363 -19.59 -3.08 4.59
N VAL A 364 -19.04 -3.71 3.55
CA VAL A 364 -17.77 -4.45 3.62
C VAL A 364 -16.72 -3.87 2.66
N ARG A 365 -17.15 -3.16 1.62
CA ARG A 365 -16.26 -2.69 0.54
C ARG A 365 -16.45 -1.21 0.32
N TYR A 366 -15.35 -0.54 -0.02
CA TYR A 366 -15.32 0.87 -0.35
C TYR A 366 -14.30 1.13 -1.46
N ILE A 367 -14.42 2.28 -2.13
CA ILE A 367 -13.39 2.83 -3.01
C ILE A 367 -12.57 3.83 -2.19
N ALA A 368 -11.24 3.74 -2.25
CA ALA A 368 -10.34 4.65 -1.56
C ALA A 368 -9.06 4.89 -2.36
N ASN A 369 -8.30 5.90 -1.95
CA ASN A 369 -6.95 6.14 -2.42
C ASN A 369 -5.90 5.79 -1.35
N ARG A 370 -4.62 5.91 -1.70
CA ARG A 370 -3.47 5.48 -0.88
C ARG A 370 -2.94 6.54 0.08
N SER A 371 -3.66 7.64 0.29
CA SER A 371 -3.19 8.70 1.19
C SER A 371 -2.99 8.17 2.60
N SER A 372 -1.81 8.44 3.17
CA SER A 372 -1.49 8.11 4.56
C SER A 372 -1.97 9.17 5.56
N GLY A 373 -2.42 10.34 5.08
CA GLY A 373 -2.79 11.49 5.91
C GLY A 373 -1.63 12.22 6.57
N LYS A 374 -0.40 11.66 6.57
CA LYS A 374 0.77 12.20 7.29
C LYS A 374 1.02 13.71 7.06
N GLN A 375 0.94 14.17 5.80
CA GLN A 375 1.19 15.57 5.46
C GLN A 375 0.16 16.52 6.06
N GLY A 376 -1.13 16.16 6.02
CA GLY A 376 -2.19 16.97 6.61
C GLY A 376 -2.12 17.02 8.14
N PHE A 377 -1.74 15.91 8.78
CA PHE A 377 -1.51 15.88 10.23
C PHE A 377 -0.31 16.74 10.63
N ALA A 378 0.79 16.69 9.87
CA ALA A 378 1.95 17.54 10.09
C ALA A 378 1.59 19.05 9.94
N ILE A 379 0.77 19.39 8.94
CA ILE A 379 0.26 20.76 8.73
C ILE A 379 -0.60 21.21 9.92
N ALA A 380 -1.51 20.37 10.40
CA ALA A 380 -2.33 20.68 11.57
C ALA A 380 -1.48 20.89 12.83
N ALA A 381 -0.46 20.03 13.03
CA ALA A 381 0.50 20.18 14.13
C ALA A 381 1.29 21.49 14.03
N ALA A 382 1.79 21.84 12.84
CA ALA A 382 2.53 23.07 12.61
C ALA A 382 1.68 24.32 12.84
N ALA A 383 0.43 24.32 12.37
CA ALA A 383 -0.51 25.42 12.59
C ALA A 383 -0.79 25.63 14.09
N ALA A 384 -1.02 24.55 14.83
CA ALA A 384 -1.23 24.60 16.28
C ALA A 384 0.02 25.09 17.02
N ALA A 385 1.20 24.61 16.63
CA ALA A 385 2.48 25.04 17.20
C ALA A 385 2.74 26.54 16.98
N LEU A 386 2.33 27.10 15.84
CA LEU A 386 2.38 28.54 15.54
C LEU A 386 1.24 29.34 16.19
N GLY A 387 0.38 28.71 16.99
CA GLY A 387 -0.61 29.36 17.84
C GLY A 387 -2.05 29.38 17.32
N ALA A 388 -2.34 28.73 16.19
CA ALA A 388 -3.70 28.68 15.64
C ALA A 388 -4.67 27.83 16.50
N ASP A 389 -5.95 28.17 16.43
CA ASP A 389 -7.06 27.29 16.80
C ASP A 389 -7.38 26.39 15.61
N VAL A 390 -7.05 25.10 15.72
CA VAL A 390 -7.03 24.18 14.57
C VAL A 390 -8.17 23.17 14.63
N VAL A 391 -8.97 23.12 13.57
CA VAL A 391 -9.92 22.04 13.30
C VAL A 391 -9.36 21.15 12.19
N LEU A 392 -9.14 19.87 12.48
CA LEU A 392 -8.68 18.85 11.56
C LEU A 392 -9.83 17.91 11.18
N VAL A 393 -10.32 17.99 9.96
CA VAL A 393 -11.27 17.03 9.39
C VAL A 393 -10.49 15.88 8.76
N ALA A 394 -10.46 14.74 9.44
CA ALA A 394 -9.64 13.58 9.07
C ALA A 394 -10.51 12.47 8.47
N GLY A 395 -10.14 12.03 7.27
CA GLY A 395 -10.59 10.76 6.72
C GLY A 395 -9.95 9.56 7.45
N PRO A 396 -10.28 8.31 7.08
CA PRO A 396 -9.88 7.13 7.85
C PRO A 396 -8.35 6.92 7.90
N VAL A 397 -7.74 7.22 9.05
CA VAL A 397 -6.31 6.99 9.35
C VAL A 397 -6.09 6.69 10.84
N ALA A 398 -5.04 5.91 11.14
CA ALA A 398 -4.65 5.54 12.50
C ALA A 398 -3.65 6.51 13.18
N LEU A 399 -3.47 7.72 12.63
CA LEU A 399 -2.54 8.71 13.15
C LEU A 399 -3.04 9.34 14.46
N LYS A 400 -2.14 9.60 15.42
CA LYS A 400 -2.45 10.30 16.67
C LYS A 400 -2.81 11.77 16.38
N THR A 401 -3.83 12.28 17.05
CA THR A 401 -4.21 13.69 16.97
C THR A 401 -3.09 14.56 17.57
N PRO A 402 -2.58 15.59 16.85
CA PRO A 402 -1.58 16.50 17.39
C PRO A 402 -2.08 17.29 18.60
N ALA A 403 -1.16 17.70 19.47
CA ALA A 403 -1.50 18.53 20.62
C ALA A 403 -2.10 19.88 20.17
N GLY A 404 -3.18 20.32 20.82
CA GLY A 404 -3.84 21.59 20.50
C GLY A 404 -4.72 21.57 19.23
N VAL A 405 -4.97 20.40 18.65
CA VAL A 405 -5.83 20.23 17.46
C VAL A 405 -7.16 19.56 17.84
N GLU A 406 -8.28 20.15 17.41
CA GLU A 406 -9.60 19.51 17.45
C GLU A 406 -9.77 18.62 16.21
N ARG A 407 -9.95 17.31 16.38
CA ARG A 407 -10.12 16.36 15.27
C ARG A 407 -11.60 15.99 15.09
N ILE A 408 -12.05 16.00 13.84
CA ILE A 408 -13.36 15.49 13.40
C ILE A 408 -13.10 14.33 12.43
N ASP A 409 -13.52 13.13 12.81
CA ASP A 409 -13.42 11.95 11.95
C ASP A 409 -14.59 11.86 10.98
N VAL A 410 -14.29 11.55 9.72
CA VAL A 410 -15.24 11.33 8.62
C VAL A 410 -14.80 10.12 7.80
N GLU A 411 -15.72 9.47 7.12
CA GLU A 411 -15.39 8.36 6.22
C GLU A 411 -15.43 8.79 4.76
N SER A 412 -16.50 9.45 4.32
CA SER A 412 -16.74 9.76 2.90
C SER A 412 -16.44 11.20 2.51
N ALA A 413 -16.32 11.46 1.21
CA ALA A 413 -16.21 12.81 0.66
C ALA A 413 -17.42 13.70 1.01
N GLU A 414 -18.63 13.15 1.08
CA GLU A 414 -19.85 13.90 1.43
C GLU A 414 -19.85 14.31 2.92
N GLU A 415 -19.43 13.41 3.80
CA GLU A 415 -19.25 13.70 5.22
C GLU A 415 -18.15 14.74 5.43
N MET A 416 -17.02 14.60 4.74
CA MET A 416 -15.92 15.57 4.77
C MET A 416 -16.40 16.95 4.30
N SER A 417 -17.17 17.01 3.20
CA SER A 417 -17.76 18.26 2.71
C SER A 417 -18.69 18.91 3.74
N THR A 418 -19.48 18.10 4.44
CA THR A 418 -20.39 18.56 5.49
C THR A 418 -19.64 19.07 6.71
N ALA A 419 -18.59 18.36 7.15
CA ALA A 419 -17.74 18.76 8.26
C ALA A 419 -17.00 20.08 7.96
N VAL A 420 -16.44 20.22 6.75
CA VAL A 420 -15.81 21.47 6.30
C VAL A 420 -16.77 22.64 6.35
N LYS A 421 -18.01 22.47 5.87
CA LYS A 421 -19.04 23.53 5.94
C LYS A 421 -19.39 23.92 7.37
N ARG A 422 -19.44 22.96 8.30
CA ARG A 422 -19.75 23.19 9.72
C ARG A 422 -18.61 23.86 10.47
N ALA A 423 -17.37 23.67 10.03
CA ALA A 423 -16.19 24.28 10.63
C ALA A 423 -16.01 25.76 10.27
N LEU A 424 -16.80 26.28 9.32
CA LEU A 424 -16.80 27.70 8.97
C LEU A 424 -17.60 28.55 9.99
N PRO A 425 -17.21 29.81 10.23
CA PRO A 425 -16.11 30.54 9.59
C PRO A 425 -14.72 30.21 10.18
N CYS A 426 -13.70 30.24 9.34
CA CYS A 426 -12.28 30.16 9.72
C CYS A 426 -11.46 31.21 8.94
N ASP A 427 -10.27 31.55 9.42
CA ASP A 427 -9.38 32.53 8.76
C ASP A 427 -8.66 31.91 7.57
N ALA A 428 -8.23 30.65 7.70
CA ALA A 428 -7.56 29.91 6.65
C ALA A 428 -8.04 28.46 6.56
N ALA A 429 -7.99 27.88 5.36
CA ALA A 429 -8.30 26.49 5.13
C ALA A 429 -7.26 25.80 4.25
N VAL A 430 -6.81 24.61 4.67
CA VAL A 430 -5.80 23.81 3.99
C VAL A 430 -6.38 22.46 3.51
N MET A 431 -6.67 22.46 2.22
CA MET A 431 -7.06 21.45 1.22
C MET A 431 -6.23 20.18 1.06
N VAL A 432 -5.77 19.48 2.12
CA VAL A 432 -4.75 18.40 1.97
C VAL A 432 -5.34 17.00 1.76
N ALA A 433 -6.57 16.72 2.20
CA ALA A 433 -7.14 15.39 2.08
C ALA A 433 -7.18 14.90 0.63
N ALA A 434 -6.89 13.61 0.45
CA ALA A 434 -7.08 12.96 -0.83
C ALA A 434 -8.54 12.52 -0.92
N VAL A 435 -9.37 13.40 -1.44
CA VAL A 435 -10.81 13.16 -1.64
C VAL A 435 -11.01 12.35 -2.90
N ALA A 436 -11.80 11.28 -2.84
CA ALA A 436 -12.15 10.50 -4.03
C ALA A 436 -13.05 11.33 -4.98
N ASP A 437 -12.69 11.40 -6.26
CA ASP A 437 -13.48 12.12 -7.28
C ASP A 437 -14.84 11.44 -7.56
N TRP A 438 -14.92 10.13 -7.36
CA TRP A 438 -16.09 9.30 -7.69
C TRP A 438 -16.54 8.48 -6.48
N ARG A 439 -17.85 8.32 -6.34
CA ARG A 439 -18.47 7.37 -5.39
C ARG A 439 -19.45 6.42 -6.10
N PRO A 440 -19.78 5.27 -5.48
CA PRO A 440 -20.89 4.44 -5.93
C PRO A 440 -22.19 5.24 -5.98
N LYS A 441 -22.90 5.17 -7.11
CA LYS A 441 -24.19 5.85 -7.29
C LYS A 441 -25.27 5.31 -6.34
N GLU A 442 -25.18 4.04 -6.00
CA GLU A 442 -26.09 3.35 -5.09
C GLU A 442 -25.28 2.65 -4.00
N TYR A 443 -25.59 2.95 -2.74
CA TYR A 443 -25.15 2.15 -1.61
C TYR A 443 -26.09 0.96 -1.44
N ARG A 444 -25.54 -0.23 -1.17
CA ARG A 444 -26.32 -1.43 -0.87
C ARG A 444 -26.12 -1.82 0.59
N GLU A 445 -27.21 -1.93 1.35
CA GLU A 445 -27.17 -2.32 2.77
C GLU A 445 -26.71 -3.77 2.99
N GLU A 446 -26.77 -4.60 1.95
CA GLU A 446 -26.26 -5.97 1.99
C GLU A 446 -25.02 -6.11 1.11
N LYS A 447 -24.04 -6.88 1.60
CA LYS A 447 -22.85 -7.28 0.83
C LYS A 447 -23.27 -7.83 -0.52
N ILE A 448 -22.72 -7.26 -1.60
CA ILE A 448 -23.06 -7.69 -2.95
C ILE A 448 -22.62 -9.15 -3.14
N LYS A 449 -23.61 -10.03 -3.29
CA LYS A 449 -23.42 -11.47 -3.52
C LYS A 449 -23.00 -11.73 -4.97
N LYS A 450 -22.13 -12.72 -5.18
CA LYS A 450 -21.78 -13.21 -6.52
C LYS A 450 -23.07 -13.78 -7.15
N ARG A 451 -23.51 -13.25 -8.30
CA ARG A 451 -24.61 -13.79 -9.11
C ARG A 451 -24.11 -13.98 -10.54
N GLY A 452 -24.18 -15.21 -11.06
CA GLY A 452 -23.76 -15.54 -12.43
C GLY A 452 -22.25 -15.54 -12.65
N SER A 453 -21.85 -15.60 -13.92
CA SER A 453 -20.44 -15.69 -14.35
C SER A 453 -19.73 -14.33 -14.52
N ALA A 454 -20.47 -13.21 -14.52
CA ALA A 454 -19.93 -11.87 -14.74
C ALA A 454 -19.98 -11.00 -13.47
N PRO A 455 -18.95 -10.16 -13.22
CA PRO A 455 -18.96 -9.23 -12.09
C PRO A 455 -20.09 -8.20 -12.23
N PRO A 456 -20.74 -7.79 -11.12
CA PRO A 456 -21.76 -6.76 -11.16
C PRO A 456 -21.13 -5.42 -11.57
N ALA A 457 -21.81 -4.69 -12.47
CA ALA A 457 -21.41 -3.34 -12.82
C ALA A 457 -21.55 -2.40 -11.62
N LEU A 458 -20.49 -1.63 -11.33
CA LEU A 458 -20.51 -0.60 -10.31
C LEU A 458 -20.70 0.76 -10.99
N MET A 459 -21.92 1.30 -10.87
CA MET A 459 -22.24 2.63 -11.41
C MET A 459 -21.66 3.69 -10.47
N LEU A 460 -20.91 4.65 -11.03
CA LEU A 460 -20.27 5.73 -10.27
C LEU A 460 -20.98 7.07 -10.52
N THR A 461 -20.86 7.98 -9.57
CA THR A 461 -21.27 9.38 -9.67
C THR A 461 -20.21 10.28 -9.03
N GLU A 462 -20.11 11.52 -9.48
CA GLU A 462 -19.07 12.45 -9.01
C GLU A 462 -19.33 12.94 -7.58
N ASN A 463 -18.26 13.00 -6.79
CA ASN A 463 -18.26 13.56 -5.45
C ASN A 463 -18.26 15.08 -5.43
N PRO A 464 -18.70 15.70 -4.32
CA PRO A 464 -18.66 17.15 -4.19
C PRO A 464 -17.21 17.64 -4.19
N ASP A 465 -16.93 18.65 -5.02
CA ASP A 465 -15.65 19.34 -5.03
C ASP A 465 -15.50 20.26 -3.82
N ILE A 466 -14.95 19.74 -2.73
CA ILE A 466 -14.86 20.44 -1.44
C ILE A 466 -14.07 21.76 -1.58
N LEU A 467 -12.96 21.74 -2.33
CA LEU A 467 -12.11 22.91 -2.50
C LEU A 467 -12.83 24.01 -3.28
N THR A 468 -13.45 23.69 -4.41
CA THR A 468 -14.21 24.67 -5.19
C THR A 468 -15.42 25.19 -4.42
N ASN A 469 -16.15 24.32 -3.72
CA ASN A 469 -17.30 24.72 -2.91
C ASN A 469 -16.90 25.67 -1.78
N LEU A 470 -15.74 25.42 -1.14
CA LEU A 470 -15.20 26.28 -0.09
C LEU A 470 -14.74 27.64 -0.66
N ALA A 471 -14.05 27.63 -1.80
CA ALA A 471 -13.59 28.84 -2.48
C ALA A 471 -14.75 29.73 -2.95
N ALA A 472 -15.91 29.15 -3.23
CA ALA A 472 -17.13 29.85 -3.64
C ALA A 472 -18.11 30.15 -2.48
N ALA A 473 -17.78 29.78 -1.24
CA ALA A 473 -18.66 29.97 -0.10
C ALA A 473 -18.86 31.47 0.22
N SER A 474 -20.04 31.86 0.69
CA SER A 474 -20.31 33.25 1.09
C SER A 474 -19.48 33.69 2.30
N ASN A 475 -19.04 32.73 3.11
CA ASN A 475 -18.12 32.88 4.23
C ASN A 475 -16.77 32.23 3.92
N ARG A 476 -16.29 32.37 2.68
CA ARG A 476 -14.97 31.91 2.23
C ARG A 476 -13.87 32.41 3.20
N PRO A 477 -12.95 31.55 3.63
CA PRO A 477 -11.77 31.96 4.39
C PRO A 477 -10.95 33.00 3.61
N ALA A 478 -10.20 33.83 4.34
CA ALA A 478 -9.27 34.79 3.73
C ALA A 478 -8.23 34.05 2.87
N MET A 479 -7.72 32.93 3.40
CA MET A 479 -6.77 32.07 2.73
C MET A 479 -7.32 30.66 2.47
N VAL A 480 -7.39 30.24 1.21
CA VAL A 480 -7.79 28.90 0.79
C VAL A 480 -6.63 28.25 0.02
N ILE A 481 -6.06 27.20 0.59
CA ILE A 481 -4.92 26.46 0.04
C ILE A 481 -5.40 25.08 -0.41
N GLY A 482 -5.12 24.68 -1.65
CA GLY A 482 -5.36 23.32 -2.14
C GLY A 482 -4.06 22.52 -2.32
N PHE A 483 -4.17 21.19 -2.38
CA PHE A 483 -3.05 20.30 -2.72
C PHE A 483 -3.27 19.63 -4.08
N ALA A 484 -2.17 19.34 -4.77
CA ALA A 484 -2.17 18.68 -6.07
C ALA A 484 -1.02 17.68 -6.16
N ALA A 485 -1.38 16.40 -6.24
CA ALA A 485 -0.48 15.36 -6.66
C ALA A 485 -0.48 15.29 -8.20
N GLU A 486 0.68 15.43 -8.83
CA GLU A 486 0.85 15.38 -10.28
C GLU A 486 1.99 14.41 -10.63
N THR A 487 1.95 13.75 -11.77
CA THR A 487 3.03 12.83 -12.23
C THR A 487 3.89 13.42 -13.34
N GLU A 488 3.42 14.49 -13.96
CA GLU A 488 4.08 15.20 -15.06
C GLU A 488 3.63 16.67 -15.08
N ASN A 489 4.44 17.55 -15.65
CA ASN A 489 4.09 18.97 -15.84
C ASN A 489 3.55 19.66 -14.58
N VAL A 490 4.11 19.30 -13.41
CA VAL A 490 3.59 19.59 -12.06
C VAL A 490 3.17 21.06 -11.88
N VAL A 491 4.07 21.99 -12.22
CA VAL A 491 3.84 23.43 -12.03
C VAL A 491 2.76 23.99 -12.96
N GLU A 492 2.73 23.57 -14.23
CA GLU A 492 1.74 24.07 -15.20
C GLU A 492 0.34 23.54 -14.89
N ASN A 493 0.23 22.26 -14.51
CA ASN A 493 -1.03 21.67 -14.06
C ASN A 493 -1.52 22.35 -12.78
N ALA A 494 -0.62 22.64 -11.84
CA ALA A 494 -0.95 23.36 -10.61
C ALA A 494 -1.45 24.79 -10.88
N LYS A 495 -0.83 25.54 -11.80
CA LYS A 495 -1.32 26.89 -12.21
C LYS A 495 -2.73 26.83 -12.77
N LYS A 496 -3.01 25.87 -13.66
CA LYS A 496 -4.35 25.65 -14.22
C LYS A 496 -5.35 25.28 -13.12
N LYS A 497 -4.97 24.36 -12.22
CA LYS A 497 -5.81 23.90 -11.10
C LYS A 497 -6.12 25.04 -10.12
N ARG A 498 -5.16 25.89 -9.79
CA ARG A 498 -5.35 27.07 -8.91
C ARG A 498 -6.45 27.98 -9.44
N LYS A 499 -6.34 28.39 -10.72
CA LYS A 499 -7.33 29.24 -11.38
C LYS A 499 -8.70 28.57 -11.45
N ARG A 500 -8.75 27.30 -11.89
CA ARG A 500 -10.02 26.55 -12.01
C ARG A 500 -10.73 26.36 -10.67
N LYS A 501 -9.98 26.11 -9.59
CA LYS A 501 -10.55 25.86 -8.25
C LYS A 501 -10.74 27.14 -7.42
N ALA A 502 -10.34 28.31 -7.95
CA ALA A 502 -10.44 29.62 -7.29
C ALA A 502 -9.81 29.69 -5.88
N CYS A 503 -8.75 28.90 -5.65
CA CYS A 503 -7.97 28.92 -4.41
C CYS A 503 -6.79 29.89 -4.54
N ASP A 504 -6.31 30.36 -3.40
CA ASP A 504 -5.22 31.32 -3.34
C ASP A 504 -3.91 30.64 -3.72
N TRP A 505 -3.63 29.48 -3.11
CA TRP A 505 -2.46 28.65 -3.40
C TRP A 505 -2.82 27.22 -3.79
N ILE A 506 -2.04 26.64 -4.70
CA ILE A 506 -1.96 25.18 -4.89
C ILE A 506 -0.56 24.72 -4.50
N ILE A 507 -0.49 23.79 -3.56
CA ILE A 507 0.74 23.08 -3.19
C ILE A 507 0.82 21.83 -4.06
N ALA A 508 1.77 21.82 -4.99
CA ALA A 508 1.92 20.75 -5.96
C ALA A 508 3.14 19.90 -5.66
N ASN A 509 3.00 18.59 -5.74
CA ASN A 509 4.11 17.66 -5.55
C ASN A 509 4.09 16.57 -6.62
N ASP A 510 5.29 16.16 -7.05
CA ASP A 510 5.45 15.03 -7.96
C ASP A 510 5.22 13.72 -7.19
N VAL A 511 4.33 12.86 -7.69
CA VAL A 511 3.99 11.56 -7.08
C VAL A 511 4.36 10.37 -7.94
N SER A 512 5.20 10.56 -8.96
CA SER A 512 5.70 9.47 -9.81
C SER A 512 6.64 8.47 -9.09
N GLY A 513 7.12 8.81 -7.88
CA GLY A 513 7.90 7.95 -6.97
C GLY A 513 7.17 7.50 -5.69
N ASP A 514 7.92 7.08 -4.64
CA ASP A 514 7.36 6.60 -3.35
C ASP A 514 6.86 7.72 -2.40
N VAL A 515 6.31 8.79 -2.98
CA VAL A 515 5.93 10.02 -2.27
C VAL A 515 4.57 9.87 -1.56
N MET A 516 3.74 8.92 -2.02
CA MET A 516 2.45 8.57 -1.40
C MET A 516 2.62 7.70 -0.14
N GLY A 517 3.50 8.10 0.77
CA GLY A 517 3.80 7.36 1.99
C GLY A 517 5.10 7.76 2.68
N GLY A 518 6.12 8.17 1.92
CA GLY A 518 7.46 8.52 2.41
C GLY A 518 7.50 9.71 3.38
N ASP A 519 8.62 9.90 4.08
CA ASP A 519 8.74 10.91 5.14
C ASP A 519 9.31 12.26 4.65
N ALA A 520 9.80 12.34 3.42
CA ALA A 520 10.25 13.56 2.75
C ALA A 520 9.35 13.94 1.56
N ASN A 521 9.34 15.22 1.20
CA ASN A 521 8.55 15.73 0.08
C ASN A 521 9.22 16.97 -0.54
N ARG A 522 9.17 17.07 -1.86
CA ARG A 522 9.48 18.30 -2.62
C ARG A 522 8.15 18.91 -3.06
N VAL A 523 7.94 20.19 -2.77
CA VAL A 523 6.67 20.86 -3.08
C VAL A 523 6.86 22.19 -3.79
N HIS A 524 5.92 22.51 -4.68
CA HIS A 524 5.84 23.79 -5.38
C HIS A 524 4.60 24.54 -4.89
N ILE A 525 4.80 25.72 -4.31
CA ILE A 525 3.74 26.64 -3.89
C ILE A 525 3.40 27.52 -5.09
N VAL A 526 2.22 27.31 -5.67
CA VAL A 526 1.75 28.09 -6.83
C VAL A 526 0.71 29.09 -6.36
N SER A 527 1.08 30.38 -6.35
CA SER A 527 0.23 31.52 -5.96
C SER A 527 -0.06 32.45 -7.14
N ALA A 528 -0.87 33.50 -6.92
CA ALA A 528 -1.09 34.53 -7.92
C ALA A 528 0.19 35.28 -8.33
N ASP A 529 1.10 35.48 -7.39
CA ASP A 529 2.32 36.28 -7.56
C ASP A 529 3.48 35.49 -8.17
N GLY A 530 3.43 34.15 -8.14
CA GLY A 530 4.47 33.32 -8.73
C GLY A 530 4.47 31.87 -8.28
N VAL A 531 5.60 31.22 -8.48
CA VAL A 531 5.86 29.85 -8.05
C VAL A 531 7.08 29.87 -7.14
N GLU A 532 6.92 29.37 -5.93
CA GLU A 532 8.03 29.12 -5.01
C GLU A 532 8.22 27.61 -4.86
N SER A 533 9.45 27.14 -4.86
CA SER A 533 9.76 25.71 -4.71
C SER A 533 10.47 25.47 -3.39
N LEU A 534 9.98 24.50 -2.63
CA LEU A 534 10.67 23.95 -1.47
C LEU A 534 11.38 22.67 -1.94
N ASP A 535 12.69 22.62 -1.71
CA ASP A 535 13.50 21.42 -1.97
C ASP A 535 13.00 20.23 -1.14
N GLU A 536 13.52 19.05 -1.45
CA GLU A 536 13.12 17.83 -0.74
C GLU A 536 13.52 17.92 0.74
N MET A 537 12.52 17.91 1.62
CA MET A 537 12.70 18.01 3.07
C MET A 537 11.65 17.17 3.80
N PRO A 538 11.84 16.86 5.09
CA PRO A 538 10.87 16.11 5.89
C PRO A 538 9.48 16.76 5.89
N LYS A 539 8.42 15.95 5.93
CA LYS A 539 7.02 16.42 5.91
C LYS A 539 6.69 17.46 7.00
N GLY A 540 7.34 17.33 8.17
CA GLY A 540 7.24 18.30 9.25
C GLY A 540 7.85 19.66 8.87
N GLU A 541 9.01 19.67 8.25
CA GLU A 541 9.65 20.91 7.77
C GLU A 541 8.85 21.58 6.64
N VAL A 542 8.33 20.78 5.70
CA VAL A 542 7.38 21.28 4.68
C VAL A 542 6.17 21.93 5.37
N ALA A 543 5.57 21.25 6.34
CA ALA A 543 4.41 21.75 7.07
C ALA A 543 4.70 23.08 7.79
N MET A 544 5.83 23.17 8.49
CA MET A 544 6.24 24.39 9.19
C MET A 544 6.47 25.55 8.21
N SER A 545 7.22 25.32 7.14
CA SER A 545 7.50 26.33 6.11
C SER A 545 6.20 26.84 5.47
N LEU A 546 5.27 25.93 5.13
CA LEU A 546 3.97 26.30 4.57
C LEU A 546 3.15 27.16 5.55
N MET A 547 3.11 26.79 6.83
CA MET A 547 2.31 27.52 7.82
C MET A 547 2.90 28.88 8.20
N GLN A 548 4.23 29.02 8.21
CA GLN A 548 4.89 30.32 8.38
C GLN A 548 4.55 31.27 7.21
N LYS A 549 4.66 30.79 5.97
CA LYS A 549 4.29 31.57 4.78
C LYS A 549 2.80 31.95 4.78
N MET A 550 1.93 31.02 5.18
CA MET A 550 0.51 31.30 5.32
C MET A 550 0.26 32.41 6.35
N ALA A 551 0.97 32.39 7.48
CA ALA A 551 0.87 33.42 8.51
C ALA A 551 1.33 34.80 8.01
N GLU A 552 2.44 34.84 7.26
CA GLU A 552 2.93 36.07 6.60
C GLU A 552 1.90 36.64 5.62
N ALA A 553 1.29 35.79 4.80
CA ALA A 553 0.27 36.20 3.84
C ALA A 553 -0.99 36.74 4.52
N LEU A 554 -1.49 36.07 5.57
CA LEU A 554 -2.62 36.56 6.38
C LEU A 554 -2.32 37.87 7.10
N ALA A 555 -1.07 38.09 7.54
CA ALA A 555 -0.65 39.34 8.16
C ALA A 555 -0.57 40.49 7.14
N ALA A 556 -0.06 40.21 5.93
CA ALA A 556 0.02 41.18 4.84
C ALA A 556 -1.37 41.64 4.37
N GLU A 557 -2.34 40.72 4.30
CA GLU A 557 -3.74 41.04 3.96
C GLU A 557 -4.40 41.89 5.05
N ALA A 558 -4.18 41.58 6.33
CA ALA A 558 -4.73 42.37 7.44
C ALA A 558 -4.16 43.80 7.54
N ALA A 559 -3.01 44.06 6.89
CA ALA A 559 -2.37 45.37 6.84
C ALA A 559 -2.83 46.24 5.65
N GLN A 560 -3.52 45.66 4.67
CA GLN A 560 -4.12 46.34 3.51
C GLN A 560 -5.57 46.73 3.83
#